data_AF-A0A0J8RDN6-F1
#
_entry.id   AF-A0A0J8RDN6-F1
#
_cell.length_a   1.000
_cell.length_b   1.000
_cell.length_c   1.000
_cell.angle_alpha   90.00
_cell.angle_beta   90.00
_cell.angle_gamma   90.00
#
_symmetry.space_group_name_H-M   'P 1'
#
loop_
_entity.id
_entity.type
_entity.pdbx_description
1 polymer ?
#
loop_
_entity_poly.entity_id
_entity_poly.type
_entity_poly.pdbx_seq_one_letter_code
_entity_poly.pdbx_strand_id
1 'polypeptide(L)'
;MATETQIPAGTPLSAFADAHVASTSPNDIPTPIWKPTPAIATLYDFPTMEPLRFLEYKHEHLLLPLRRDILHRAVVYEGDMARQGTANTKWRSEGYDCAFLKGGFRYAYWGKKFGRSLRITEVKKEKLFRSIAEISEEARVLDREDVDVKDLLETGRLIIEKMALDRMLANHSSDLQSRPIKA
;
A
#
# COMPACT_ATOMS: atom_id res chain seq x y z
N MET A 1 -50.07 -7.02 63.51
CA MET A 1 -50.59 -6.64 62.18
C MET A 1 -49.47 -6.92 61.18
N ALA A 2 -49.53 -8.02 60.43
CA ALA A 2 -48.56 -8.35 59.38
C ALA A 2 -49.27 -8.15 58.03
N THR A 3 -48.69 -7.32 57.17
CA THR A 3 -49.24 -7.03 55.84
C THR A 3 -48.62 -8.01 54.84
N GLU A 4 -49.48 -8.73 54.14
CA GLU A 4 -49.11 -9.73 53.14
C GLU A 4 -48.76 -9.07 51.80
N THR A 5 -47.57 -9.37 51.27
CA THR A 5 -47.11 -8.88 49.96
C THR A 5 -47.50 -9.89 48.88
N GLN A 6 -48.36 -9.50 47.94
CA GLN A 6 -48.78 -10.35 46.82
C GLN A 6 -47.63 -10.54 45.82
N ILE A 7 -47.29 -11.81 45.55
CA ILE A 7 -46.30 -12.22 44.54
C ILE A 7 -47.01 -12.26 43.17
N PRO A 8 -46.46 -11.61 42.12
CA PRO A 8 -47.09 -11.65 40.80
C PRO A 8 -47.06 -13.07 40.21
N ALA A 9 -48.23 -13.54 39.76
CA ALA A 9 -48.48 -14.88 39.22
C ALA A 9 -47.89 -15.13 37.81
N GLY A 10 -46.76 -14.49 37.49
CA GLY A 10 -46.03 -14.72 36.25
C GLY A 10 -44.83 -15.62 36.51
N THR A 11 -44.81 -16.81 35.91
CA THR A 11 -43.60 -17.65 35.87
C THR A 11 -42.45 -16.83 35.27
N PRO A 12 -41.32 -16.62 35.98
CA PRO A 12 -40.20 -15.86 35.44
C PRO A 12 -39.63 -16.52 34.17
N LEU A 13 -39.85 -17.82 33.99
CA LEU A 13 -39.45 -18.59 32.80
C LEU A 13 -40.07 -18.09 31.49
N SER A 14 -41.32 -17.60 31.49
CA SER A 14 -41.94 -17.11 30.25
C SER A 14 -41.41 -15.75 29.83
N ALA A 15 -41.06 -14.89 30.78
CA ALA A 15 -40.45 -13.59 30.50
C ALA A 15 -39.05 -13.72 29.86
N PHE A 16 -38.28 -14.75 30.23
CA PHE A 16 -37.00 -15.04 29.58
C PHE A 16 -37.16 -15.67 28.19
N ALA A 17 -38.21 -16.49 27.97
CA ALA A 17 -38.44 -17.13 26.68
C ALA A 17 -38.80 -16.13 25.56
N ASP A 18 -39.60 -15.10 25.87
CA ASP A 18 -40.02 -14.09 24.88
C ASP A 18 -38.90 -13.11 24.49
N ALA A 19 -37.90 -12.90 25.36
CA ALA A 19 -36.78 -12.00 25.09
C ALA A 19 -35.82 -12.52 24.01
N HIS A 20 -35.77 -13.84 23.78
CA HIS A 20 -34.88 -14.45 22.79
C HIS A 20 -35.50 -14.58 21.38
N VAL A 21 -36.80 -14.36 21.24
CA VAL A 21 -37.53 -14.55 19.98
C VAL A 21 -37.79 -13.21 19.25
N ALA A 22 -37.72 -12.08 19.94
CA ALA A 22 -38.21 -10.79 19.44
C ALA A 22 -37.30 -10.01 18.47
N SER A 23 -36.16 -10.53 18.00
CA SER A 23 -35.24 -9.73 17.16
C SER A 23 -34.49 -10.44 16.04
N THR A 24 -34.96 -11.59 15.56
CA THR A 24 -34.25 -12.27 14.46
C THR A 24 -35.24 -12.55 13.35
N SER A 25 -35.23 -11.71 12.31
CA SER A 25 -35.74 -12.18 11.03
C SER A 25 -34.92 -13.45 10.70
N PRO A 26 -35.53 -14.55 10.24
CA PRO A 26 -34.85 -15.83 10.06
C PRO A 26 -33.70 -15.80 9.03
N ASN A 27 -33.46 -14.65 8.39
CA ASN A 27 -32.43 -14.42 7.40
C ASN A 27 -31.25 -13.55 7.89
N ASP A 28 -31.30 -12.98 9.10
CA ASP A 28 -30.23 -12.11 9.62
C ASP A 28 -29.26 -12.89 10.52
N ILE A 29 -28.44 -13.74 9.92
CA ILE A 29 -27.27 -14.31 10.62
C ILE A 29 -26.28 -13.15 10.84
N PRO A 30 -25.94 -12.76 12.09
CA PRO A 30 -24.98 -11.71 12.32
C PRO A 30 -23.63 -12.15 11.77
N THR A 31 -23.19 -11.51 10.68
CA THR A 31 -21.86 -11.78 10.12
C THR A 31 -20.81 -11.35 11.14
N PRO A 32 -19.85 -12.22 11.51
CA PRO A 32 -18.80 -11.85 12.45
C PRO A 32 -17.98 -10.69 11.87
N ILE A 33 -17.96 -9.55 12.56
CA ILE A 33 -17.17 -8.37 12.16
C ILE A 33 -15.72 -8.62 12.60
N TRP A 34 -14.92 -9.25 11.75
CA TRP A 34 -13.48 -9.35 11.95
C TRP A 34 -12.84 -7.98 11.69
N LYS A 35 -12.26 -7.34 12.71
CA LYS A 35 -11.52 -6.08 12.56
C LYS A 35 -10.03 -6.41 12.40
N PRO A 36 -9.47 -6.34 11.18
CA PRO A 36 -8.05 -6.62 10.99
C PRO A 36 -7.19 -5.56 11.67
N THR A 37 -6.02 -5.97 12.16
CA THR A 37 -5.04 -5.08 12.80
C THR A 37 -4.48 -4.08 11.76
N PRO A 38 -4.42 -2.78 12.09
CA PRO A 38 -3.86 -1.77 11.18
C PRO A 38 -2.36 -1.99 10.95
N ALA A 39 -1.87 -1.51 9.81
CA ALA A 39 -0.47 -1.56 9.44
C ALA A 39 0.30 -0.38 10.08
N ILE A 40 1.39 -0.67 10.78
CA ILE A 40 2.24 0.37 11.40
C ILE A 40 3.43 0.65 10.48
N ALA A 41 3.62 1.91 10.09
CA ALA A 41 4.75 2.39 9.31
C ALA A 41 5.52 3.47 10.07
N THR A 42 6.85 3.45 10.02
CA THR A 42 7.68 4.46 10.69
C THR A 42 7.99 5.60 9.72
N LEU A 43 7.71 6.83 10.12
CA LEU A 43 8.11 8.02 9.38
C LEU A 43 9.56 8.36 9.73
N TYR A 44 10.42 8.45 8.73
CA TYR A 44 11.83 8.81 8.90
C TYR A 44 12.10 10.22 8.38
N ASP A 45 13.06 10.91 9.00
CA ASP A 45 13.64 12.12 8.44
C ASP A 45 14.74 11.78 7.43
N PHE A 46 14.74 12.43 6.27
CA PHE A 46 15.75 12.23 5.23
C PHE A 46 16.62 13.48 5.15
N PRO A 47 17.97 13.37 5.21
CA PRO A 47 18.80 12.20 4.87
C PRO A 47 19.28 11.33 6.04
N THR A 48 19.11 11.78 7.29
CA THR A 48 19.69 11.16 8.49
C THR A 48 19.07 9.82 8.87
N MET A 49 17.89 9.49 8.33
CA MET A 49 17.12 8.28 8.62
C MET A 49 16.75 8.15 10.10
N GLU A 50 16.53 9.28 10.77
CA GLU A 50 16.07 9.29 12.16
C GLU A 50 14.56 9.00 12.22
N PRO A 51 14.11 8.06 13.06
CA PRO A 51 12.70 7.75 13.20
C PRO A 51 11.99 8.90 13.93
N LEU A 52 11.01 9.52 13.27
CA LEU A 52 10.24 10.64 13.81
C LEU A 52 9.02 10.16 14.60
N ARG A 53 8.18 9.33 13.97
CA ARG A 53 6.93 8.85 14.58
C ARG A 53 6.40 7.61 13.86
N PHE A 54 5.51 6.89 14.53
CA PHE A 54 4.73 5.81 13.93
C PHE A 54 3.45 6.35 13.26
N LEU A 55 3.11 5.75 12.12
CA LEU A 55 1.92 6.01 11.31
C LEU A 55 1.08 4.74 11.27
N GLU A 56 -0.23 4.88 11.39
CA GLU A 56 -1.16 3.78 11.22
C GLU A 56 -1.87 3.90 9.87
N TYR A 57 -1.82 2.82 9.10
CA TYR A 57 -2.50 2.67 7.82
C TYR A 57 -3.51 1.51 7.91
N LYS A 58 -4.52 1.53 7.04
CA LYS A 58 -5.46 0.41 6.93
C LYS A 58 -4.73 -0.87 6.51
N HIS A 59 -5.17 -1.99 7.05
CA HIS A 59 -4.65 -3.32 6.68
C HIS A 59 -4.75 -3.57 5.16
N GLU A 60 -5.86 -3.14 4.59
CA GLU A 60 -6.20 -3.24 3.15
C GLU A 60 -5.27 -2.45 2.22
N HIS A 61 -4.40 -1.57 2.75
CA HIS A 61 -3.49 -0.78 1.91
C HIS A 61 -2.08 -1.38 1.86
N LEU A 62 -1.50 -1.72 3.02
CA LEU A 62 -0.08 -2.09 3.13
C LEU A 62 0.16 -3.54 3.54
N LEU A 63 -0.85 -4.26 4.03
CA LEU A 63 -0.73 -5.64 4.52
C LEU A 63 -1.61 -6.62 3.74
N LEU A 64 -1.87 -6.31 2.47
CA LEU A 64 -2.57 -7.22 1.57
C LEU A 64 -1.73 -8.49 1.32
N PRO A 65 -2.38 -9.67 1.20
CA PRO A 65 -1.71 -10.88 0.75
C PRO A 65 -1.02 -10.68 -0.60
N LEU A 66 0.22 -11.16 -0.74
CA LEU A 66 0.99 -11.05 -1.98
C LEU A 66 0.38 -11.92 -3.08
N ARG A 67 -0.35 -11.29 -4.00
CA ARG A 67 -1.00 -11.93 -5.14
C ARG A 67 -0.18 -11.76 -6.41
N ARG A 68 0.63 -12.77 -6.72
CA ARG A 68 1.53 -12.76 -7.90
C ARG A 68 0.78 -12.71 -9.22
N ASP A 69 -0.41 -13.30 -9.29
CA ASP A 69 -1.30 -13.28 -10.44
C ASP A 69 -1.73 -11.84 -10.79
N ILE A 70 -2.18 -11.06 -9.81
CA ILE A 70 -2.58 -9.66 -9.99
C ILE A 70 -1.37 -8.81 -10.39
N LEU A 71 -0.26 -8.94 -9.65
CA LEU A 71 0.96 -8.19 -9.94
C LEU A 71 1.49 -8.46 -11.36
N HIS A 72 1.50 -9.72 -11.78
CA HIS A 72 1.91 -10.09 -13.12
C HIS A 72 1.03 -9.43 -14.19
N ARG A 73 -0.30 -9.43 -14.02
CA ARG A 73 -1.22 -8.77 -14.96
C ARG A 73 -0.97 -7.26 -15.04
N ALA A 74 -0.73 -6.60 -13.92
CA ALA A 74 -0.41 -5.18 -13.89
C ALA A 74 0.89 -4.88 -14.64
N VAL A 75 1.96 -5.62 -14.35
CA VAL A 75 3.28 -5.44 -14.99
C VAL A 75 3.23 -5.72 -16.50
N VAL A 76 2.51 -6.76 -16.93
CA VAL A 76 2.35 -7.05 -18.36
C VAL A 76 1.57 -5.95 -19.05
N TYR A 77 0.46 -5.50 -18.44
CA TYR A 77 -0.36 -4.41 -18.99
C TYR A 77 0.46 -3.12 -19.16
N GLU A 78 1.20 -2.70 -18.13
CA GLU A 78 2.09 -1.54 -18.21
C GLU A 78 3.18 -1.72 -19.28
N GLY A 79 3.79 -2.90 -19.32
CA GLY A 79 4.80 -3.24 -20.33
C GLY A 79 4.26 -3.15 -21.75
N ASP A 80 3.02 -3.55 -21.98
CA ASP A 80 2.36 -3.46 -23.28
C ASP A 80 1.90 -2.02 -23.60
N MET A 81 1.44 -1.24 -22.62
CA MET A 81 1.11 0.17 -22.81
C MET A 81 2.33 1.02 -23.15
N ALA A 82 3.48 0.75 -22.52
CA ALA A 82 4.73 1.46 -22.78
C ALA A 82 5.37 1.10 -24.13
N ARG A 83 4.85 0.08 -24.84
CA ARG A 83 5.32 -0.24 -26.19
C ARG A 83 4.87 0.84 -27.17
N GLN A 84 5.83 1.62 -27.64
CA GLN A 84 5.59 2.59 -28.73
C GLN A 84 5.37 1.94 -30.11
N GLY A 85 5.47 0.61 -30.25
CA GLY A 85 5.22 -0.08 -31.52
C GLY A 85 6.21 0.22 -32.64
N THR A 86 7.34 0.88 -32.36
CA THR A 86 8.43 1.11 -33.31
C THR A 86 9.35 -0.11 -33.39
N ALA A 87 8.95 -1.08 -34.21
CA ALA A 87 9.82 -2.20 -34.54
C ALA A 87 11.05 -1.69 -35.33
N ASN A 88 12.20 -1.62 -34.68
CA ASN A 88 13.50 -1.45 -35.33
C ASN A 88 14.40 -2.63 -34.92
N THR A 89 14.59 -3.60 -35.81
CA THR A 89 15.50 -4.73 -35.61
C THR A 89 16.94 -4.28 -35.80
N LYS A 90 17.71 -4.17 -34.71
CA LYS A 90 19.16 -3.97 -34.74
C LYS A 90 19.91 -5.30 -34.82
N TRP A 91 20.94 -5.36 -35.66
CA TRP A 91 21.86 -6.51 -35.81
C TRP A 91 23.11 -6.38 -34.94
N ARG A 92 23.83 -7.49 -34.75
CA ARG A 92 25.07 -7.63 -33.95
C ARG A 92 26.21 -6.74 -34.48
N SER A 93 26.27 -5.46 -34.11
CA SER A 93 27.53 -4.67 -34.11
C SER A 93 27.50 -3.31 -33.37
N GLU A 94 26.55 -3.01 -32.50
CA GLU A 94 26.53 -1.70 -31.81
C GLU A 94 27.00 -1.82 -30.35
N GLY A 95 28.26 -1.42 -30.11
CA GLY A 95 28.82 -1.06 -28.78
C GLY A 95 28.31 0.31 -28.31
N TYR A 96 28.56 0.80 -27.08
CA TYR A 96 29.74 0.69 -26.22
C TYR A 96 29.39 0.81 -24.73
N ASP A 97 30.32 0.37 -23.89
CA ASP A 97 30.40 0.53 -22.42
C ASP A 97 30.33 1.99 -21.95
N CYS A 98 29.84 2.20 -20.71
CA CYS A 98 30.39 3.18 -19.77
C CYS A 98 29.75 3.04 -18.38
N ALA A 99 30.54 2.76 -17.35
CA ALA A 99 30.19 3.11 -15.98
C ALA A 99 31.43 3.02 -15.06
N PHE A 100 32.22 4.09 -15.05
CA PHE A 100 33.17 4.34 -13.99
C PHE A 100 32.87 5.73 -13.43
N LEU A 101 32.38 5.77 -12.19
CA LEU A 101 32.72 6.71 -11.12
C LEU A 101 31.87 6.36 -9.88
N LYS A 102 32.51 6.27 -8.71
CA LYS A 102 31.89 5.90 -7.42
C LYS A 102 32.20 6.94 -6.36
N GLY A 103 31.21 7.27 -5.54
CA GLY A 103 31.47 7.67 -4.16
C GLY A 103 30.41 8.54 -3.48
N GLY A 104 29.30 7.94 -3.07
CA GLY A 104 28.35 8.59 -2.15
C GLY A 104 27.43 7.61 -1.40
N PHE A 105 26.70 6.73 -2.12
CA PHE A 105 25.70 5.84 -1.51
C PHE A 105 26.25 4.61 -0.77
N ARG A 106 27.58 4.45 -0.72
CA ARG A 106 28.22 3.24 -0.15
C ARG A 106 27.97 3.07 1.35
N TYR A 107 27.83 4.17 2.10
CA TYR A 107 27.69 4.11 3.57
C TYR A 107 26.25 3.88 4.04
N ALA A 108 25.25 4.14 3.18
CA ALA A 108 23.83 3.92 3.48
C ALA A 108 23.28 2.60 2.89
N TYR A 109 24.10 1.81 2.20
CA TYR A 109 23.69 0.56 1.51
C TYR A 109 22.59 0.75 0.45
N TRP A 110 22.50 1.92 -0.17
CA TRP A 110 21.44 2.25 -1.14
C TRP A 110 21.91 2.18 -2.61
N GLY A 111 23.17 1.82 -2.86
CA GLY A 111 23.73 1.85 -4.20
C GLY A 111 23.35 0.64 -5.07
N LYS A 112 23.77 0.67 -6.34
CA LYS A 112 23.55 -0.38 -7.37
C LYS A 112 23.83 -1.81 -6.89
N LYS A 113 24.78 -1.98 -5.96
CA LYS A 113 25.15 -3.28 -5.36
C LYS A 113 24.05 -3.91 -4.50
N PHE A 114 23.07 -3.13 -4.03
CA PHE A 114 22.01 -3.55 -3.13
C PHE A 114 20.61 -3.44 -3.78
N GLY A 115 20.54 -3.50 -5.11
CA GLY A 115 19.28 -3.51 -5.85
C GLY A 115 18.75 -2.14 -6.28
N ARG A 116 19.55 -1.07 -6.14
CA ARG A 116 19.17 0.34 -6.42
C ARG A 116 18.04 0.85 -5.52
N SER A 117 18.00 2.15 -5.30
CA SER A 117 16.93 2.79 -4.53
C SER A 117 16.08 3.68 -5.42
N LEU A 118 14.74 3.55 -5.33
CA LEU A 118 13.81 4.48 -5.95
C LEU A 118 13.30 5.48 -4.92
N ARG A 119 13.40 6.77 -5.24
CA ARG A 119 12.81 7.86 -4.47
C ARG A 119 11.57 8.40 -5.19
N ILE A 120 10.46 8.48 -4.46
CA ILE A 120 9.19 9.02 -4.97
C ILE A 120 8.91 10.34 -4.29
N THR A 121 8.77 11.41 -5.09
CA THR A 121 8.48 12.77 -4.62
C THR A 121 7.07 13.21 -5.03
N GLU A 122 6.43 14.02 -4.18
CA GLU A 122 5.15 14.65 -4.55
C GLU A 122 5.39 15.91 -5.41
N VAL A 123 6.44 16.67 -5.09
CA VAL A 123 6.78 17.92 -5.77
C VAL A 123 8.13 17.76 -6.47
N LYS A 124 8.17 18.17 -7.74
CA LYS A 124 9.40 18.18 -8.55
C LYS A 124 10.45 19.11 -7.91
N LYS A 125 11.46 18.54 -7.25
CA LYS A 125 12.57 19.30 -6.63
C LYS A 125 13.78 19.31 -7.55
N GLU A 126 13.89 20.32 -8.42
CA GLU A 126 14.93 20.38 -9.47
C GLU A 126 16.36 20.12 -8.99
N LYS A 127 16.75 20.67 -7.84
CA LYS A 127 18.09 20.46 -7.26
C LYS A 127 18.36 18.97 -7.01
N LEU A 128 17.36 18.26 -6.51
CA LEU A 128 17.43 16.83 -6.20
C LEU A 128 17.48 15.98 -7.49
N PHE A 129 16.72 16.36 -8.52
CA PHE A 129 16.79 15.71 -9.83
C PHE A 129 18.17 15.87 -10.47
N ARG A 130 18.78 17.06 -10.39
CA ARG A 130 20.13 17.31 -10.92
C ARG A 130 21.20 16.48 -10.19
N SER A 131 21.18 16.48 -8.86
CA SER A 131 22.13 15.70 -8.05
C SER A 131 22.00 14.19 -8.26
N ILE A 132 20.78 13.69 -8.50
CA ILE A 132 20.56 12.26 -8.71
C ILE A 132 20.76 11.86 -10.18
N ALA A 133 20.56 12.77 -11.14
CA ALA A 133 20.95 12.54 -12.53
C ALA A 133 22.46 12.30 -12.67
N GLU A 134 23.28 12.98 -11.86
CA GLU A 134 24.72 12.73 -11.77
C GLU A 134 25.04 11.35 -11.14
N ILE A 135 24.14 10.82 -10.30
CA ILE A 135 24.28 9.56 -9.55
C ILE A 135 23.29 8.49 -10.08
N SER A 136 22.93 8.58 -11.36
CA SER A 136 21.85 7.80 -12.02
C SER A 136 22.00 6.28 -11.88
N GLU A 137 23.23 5.79 -11.66
CA GLU A 137 23.50 4.38 -11.44
C GLU A 137 23.03 3.83 -10.10
N GLU A 138 23.01 4.66 -9.05
CA GLU A 138 22.80 4.23 -7.66
C GLU A 138 21.34 4.43 -7.21
N ALA A 139 20.68 5.50 -7.66
CA ALA A 139 19.30 5.80 -7.28
C ALA A 139 18.51 6.44 -8.42
N ARG A 140 17.21 6.17 -8.46
CA ARG A 140 16.25 6.77 -9.39
C ARG A 140 15.30 7.69 -8.62
N VAL A 141 14.86 8.78 -9.24
CA VAL A 141 13.83 9.67 -8.70
C VAL A 141 12.68 9.70 -9.68
N LEU A 142 11.48 9.50 -9.18
CA LEU A 142 10.24 9.65 -9.92
C LEU A 142 9.28 10.54 -9.16
N ASP A 143 8.44 11.25 -9.90
CA ASP A 143 7.30 11.93 -9.31
C ASP A 143 6.14 10.96 -9.17
N ARG A 144 5.26 11.21 -8.19
CA ARG A 144 4.09 10.36 -7.90
C ARG A 144 3.31 9.94 -9.15
N GLU A 145 3.16 10.83 -10.12
CA GLU A 145 2.34 10.60 -11.33
C GLU A 145 3.04 9.74 -12.38
N ASP A 146 4.37 9.71 -12.34
CA ASP A 146 5.22 9.01 -13.30
C ASP A 146 5.68 7.63 -12.73
N VAL A 147 5.06 7.16 -11.64
CA VAL A 147 5.42 5.89 -10.97
C VAL A 147 4.52 4.75 -11.45
N ASP A 148 5.15 3.72 -12.00
CA ASP A 148 4.50 2.47 -12.44
C ASP A 148 4.65 1.33 -11.41
N VAL A 149 3.79 0.30 -11.48
CA VAL A 149 3.92 -0.92 -10.66
C VAL A 149 5.25 -1.61 -10.91
N LYS A 150 5.71 -1.62 -12.16
CA LYS A 150 7.04 -2.14 -12.51
C LYS A 150 8.17 -1.42 -11.75
N ASP A 151 8.12 -0.10 -11.64
CA ASP A 151 9.17 0.70 -10.99
C ASP A 151 9.24 0.41 -9.48
N LEU A 152 8.07 0.18 -8.86
CA LEU A 152 7.97 -0.22 -7.45
C LEU A 152 8.56 -1.60 -7.17
N LEU A 153 8.62 -2.48 -8.18
CA LEU A 153 9.10 -3.87 -8.05
C LEU A 153 10.54 -4.07 -8.57
N GLU A 154 11.07 -3.15 -9.38
CA GLU A 154 12.41 -3.27 -9.95
C GLU A 154 13.50 -3.02 -8.90
N THR A 155 13.25 -2.07 -8.00
CA THR A 155 14.27 -1.61 -7.04
C THR A 155 14.23 -2.39 -5.73
N GLY A 156 15.39 -2.53 -5.09
CA GLY A 156 15.51 -3.23 -3.81
C GLY A 156 14.93 -2.43 -2.63
N ARG A 157 14.85 -1.10 -2.76
CA ARG A 157 14.33 -0.22 -1.71
C ARG A 157 13.58 0.97 -2.27
N LEU A 158 12.44 1.27 -1.66
CA LEU A 158 11.61 2.42 -1.95
C LEU A 158 11.73 3.46 -0.84
N ILE A 159 11.93 4.73 -1.22
CA ILE A 159 11.92 5.90 -0.33
C ILE A 159 10.80 6.83 -0.81
N ILE A 160 9.69 6.87 -0.09
CA ILE A 160 8.48 7.58 -0.53
C ILE A 160 8.19 8.72 0.44
N GLU A 161 7.96 9.93 -0.09
CA GLU A 161 7.47 11.03 0.74
C GLU A 161 6.08 10.69 1.31
N LYS A 162 5.84 11.00 2.59
CA LYS A 162 4.56 10.70 3.27
C LYS A 162 3.35 11.18 2.46
N MET A 163 3.40 12.42 1.94
CA MET A 163 2.31 12.99 1.15
C MET A 163 2.08 12.25 -0.16
N ALA A 164 3.16 11.81 -0.82
CA ALA A 164 3.06 11.03 -2.05
C ALA A 164 2.39 9.69 -1.79
N LEU A 165 2.80 9.00 -0.71
CA LEU A 165 2.18 7.73 -0.31
C LEU A 165 0.69 7.88 -0.01
N ASP A 166 0.31 8.88 0.80
CA ASP A 166 -1.09 9.11 1.18
C ASP A 166 -1.97 9.36 -0.07
N ARG A 167 -1.45 10.11 -1.06
CA ARG A 167 -2.15 10.36 -2.33
C ARG A 167 -2.21 9.14 -3.24
N MET A 168 -1.13 8.35 -3.33
CA MET A 168 -1.13 7.09 -4.08
C MET A 168 -2.20 6.14 -3.54
N LEU A 169 -2.27 5.98 -2.21
CA LEU A 169 -3.26 5.14 -1.56
C LEU A 169 -4.69 5.65 -1.78
N ALA A 170 -4.91 6.96 -1.71
CA ALA A 170 -6.22 7.54 -1.98
C ALA A 170 -6.71 7.24 -3.41
N ASN A 171 -5.84 7.42 -4.42
CA ASN A 171 -6.18 7.21 -5.83
C ASN A 171 -6.45 5.73 -6.18
N HIS A 172 -5.81 4.79 -5.48
CA HIS A 172 -5.92 3.35 -5.75
C HIS A 172 -6.86 2.61 -4.80
N SER A 173 -7.72 3.34 -4.06
CA SER A 173 -8.67 2.75 -3.09
C SER A 173 -10.04 2.39 -3.70
N SER A 174 -10.16 2.35 -5.03
CA SER A 174 -11.42 2.07 -5.73
C SER A 174 -12.01 0.69 -5.41
N ASP A 175 -11.16 -0.33 -5.27
CA ASP A 175 -11.57 -1.71 -4.95
C ASP A 175 -12.18 -1.84 -3.54
N LEU A 176 -11.79 -0.94 -2.62
CA LEU A 176 -12.25 -0.95 -1.23
C LEU A 176 -13.61 -0.29 -1.07
N GLN A 177 -14.04 0.53 -2.03
CA GLN A 177 -15.35 1.17 -2.01
C GLN A 177 -16.39 0.30 -2.74
N SER A 178 -16.59 -0.94 -2.29
CA SER A 178 -17.68 -1.75 -2.81
C SER A 178 -19.01 -1.23 -2.25
N ARG A 179 -19.90 -0.75 -3.13
CA ARG A 179 -21.33 -0.72 -2.83
C ARG A 179 -21.79 -2.18 -2.74
N PRO A 180 -22.63 -2.57 -1.76
CA PRO A 180 -23.20 -3.90 -1.77
C PRO A 180 -23.93 -4.09 -3.11
N ILE A 181 -23.58 -5.16 -3.83
CA ILE A 181 -24.32 -5.58 -5.02
C ILE A 181 -25.75 -5.76 -4.55
N LYS A 182 -26.66 -4.86 -4.96
CA LYS A 182 -28.09 -5.08 -4.77
C LYS A 182 -28.44 -6.30 -5.63
N ALA A 183 -28.71 -7.42 -4.97
CA ALA A 183 -29.29 -8.60 -5.58
C ALA A 183 -30.71 -8.28 -6.08
#